data_AF-A0A482ZSL0-F1
#
_entry.id   AF-A0A482ZSL0-F1
#
_cell.length_a   1.000
_cell.length_b   1.000
_cell.length_c   1.000
_cell.angle_alpha   90.00
_cell.angle_beta   90.00
_cell.angle_gamma   90.00
#
_symmetry.space_group_name_H-M   'P 1'
#
loop_
_entity.id
_entity.type
_entity.pdbx_description
1 polymer ?
#
loop_
_entity_poly.entity_id
_entity_poly.type
_entity_poly.pdbx_seq_one_letter_code
_entity_poly.pdbx_strand_id
1 'polypeptide(L)'
;MEIKKTGSIREYYAYKYLESLHPDATLEYGHTSQKGWDIKVDDIFVQVKTVSEYSKTRTISTIHKEEWDELHLLYLNKSLYPEGFWIIKKSNIEGMFGDKEKLLGKRYPQPNNPNTGSYLPFGDNKIKDLWGKIPQQSEK
;
A
#
# COMPACT_ATOMS: atom_id res chain seq x y z
N MET A 1 -0.77 5.99 -20.70
CA MET A 1 -1.06 7.35 -20.16
C MET A 1 -1.91 7.15 -18.90
N GLU A 2 -1.70 7.95 -17.84
CA GLU A 2 -2.32 7.87 -16.48
C GLU A 2 -1.71 6.94 -15.39
N ILE A 3 -0.37 6.85 -15.29
CA ILE A 3 0.27 6.32 -14.04
C ILE A 3 0.35 7.41 -12.94
N LYS A 4 0.39 8.70 -13.32
CA LYS A 4 0.65 9.79 -12.37
C LYS A 4 -0.47 10.06 -11.36
N LYS A 5 -1.75 9.96 -11.77
CA LYS A 5 -2.89 10.31 -10.90
C LYS A 5 -3.15 9.26 -9.82
N THR A 6 -3.06 7.98 -10.15
CA THR A 6 -3.19 6.86 -9.20
C THR A 6 -2.03 6.81 -8.21
N GLY A 7 -0.84 7.24 -8.61
CA GLY A 7 0.32 7.45 -7.73
C GLY A 7 0.04 8.47 -6.62
N SER A 8 -0.51 9.63 -6.97
CA SER A 8 -0.85 10.65 -5.96
C SER A 8 -1.99 10.21 -5.03
N ILE A 9 -2.98 9.46 -5.54
CA ILE A 9 -4.09 8.93 -4.72
C ILE A 9 -3.54 7.98 -3.64
N ARG A 10 -2.68 7.03 -4.02
CA ARG A 10 -2.14 6.05 -3.07
C ARG A 10 -1.31 6.69 -1.97
N GLU A 11 -0.47 7.66 -2.35
CA GLU A 11 0.42 8.37 -1.45
C GLU A 11 -0.40 9.21 -0.47
N TYR A 12 -1.46 9.88 -0.94
CA TYR A 12 -2.39 10.61 -0.09
C TYR A 12 -3.05 9.72 0.98
N TYR A 13 -3.64 8.59 0.59
CA TYR A 13 -4.33 7.70 1.53
C TYR A 13 -3.36 7.09 2.55
N ALA A 14 -2.20 6.62 2.11
CA ALA A 14 -1.17 6.07 3.00
C ALA A 14 -0.60 7.14 3.95
N TYR A 15 -0.32 8.35 3.45
CA TYR A 15 0.18 9.45 4.27
C TYR A 15 -0.83 9.84 5.35
N LYS A 16 -2.11 9.98 5.00
CA LYS A 16 -3.15 10.33 5.98
C LYS A 16 -3.35 9.26 7.04
N TYR A 17 -3.25 7.99 6.65
CA TYR A 17 -3.25 6.91 7.62
C TYR A 17 -2.07 7.01 8.59
N LEU A 18 -0.86 7.18 8.07
CA LEU A 18 0.37 7.26 8.87
C LEU A 18 0.39 8.50 9.79
N GLU A 19 0.02 9.67 9.27
CA GLU A 19 -0.09 10.93 10.02
C GLU A 19 -1.03 10.77 11.22
N SER A 20 -2.15 10.05 11.03
CA SER A 20 -3.13 9.82 12.09
C SER A 20 -2.71 8.81 13.16
N LEU A 21 -1.76 7.93 12.84
CA LEU A 21 -1.21 6.93 13.75
C LEU A 21 -0.01 7.46 14.52
N HIS A 22 0.73 8.39 13.91
CA HIS A 22 1.96 8.96 14.43
C HIS A 22 1.86 10.49 14.43
N PRO A 23 1.00 11.08 15.29
CA PRO A 23 0.72 12.53 15.26
C PRO A 23 1.95 13.40 15.53
N ASP A 24 2.94 12.85 16.23
CA ASP A 24 4.18 13.55 16.60
C ASP A 24 5.40 13.15 15.73
N ALA A 25 5.22 12.25 14.76
CA ALA A 25 6.31 11.78 13.91
C ALA A 25 6.60 12.74 12.75
N THR A 26 7.83 12.66 12.24
CA THR A 26 8.20 13.35 11.01
C THR A 26 7.87 12.46 9.82
N LEU A 27 6.99 12.96 8.93
CA LEU A 27 6.61 12.26 7.71
C LEU A 27 7.24 12.93 6.48
N GLU A 28 7.93 12.13 5.66
CA GLU A 28 8.61 12.56 4.44
C GLU A 28 8.17 11.72 3.24
N TYR A 29 7.93 12.35 2.08
CA TYR A 29 7.71 11.62 0.83
C TYR A 29 9.05 11.20 0.21
N GLY A 30 9.11 9.96 -0.28
CA GLY A 30 10.24 9.48 -1.05
C GLY A 30 10.39 10.21 -2.37
N HIS A 31 11.64 10.42 -2.78
CA HIS A 31 11.97 10.96 -4.09
C HIS A 31 12.02 9.86 -5.15
N THR A 32 11.80 10.23 -6.42
CA THR A 32 11.84 9.28 -7.55
C THR A 32 13.18 8.56 -7.76
N SER A 33 14.26 9.02 -7.12
CA SER A 33 15.58 8.41 -7.14
C SER A 33 15.79 7.34 -6.06
N GLN A 34 14.95 7.30 -5.03
CA GLN A 34 15.02 6.33 -3.94
C GLN A 34 14.29 5.05 -4.34
N LYS A 35 14.90 3.88 -4.09
CA LYS A 35 14.42 2.59 -4.61
C LYS A 35 13.98 1.70 -3.47
N GLY A 36 12.73 1.81 -3.07
CA GLY A 36 12.16 0.80 -2.17
C GLY A 36 11.00 1.29 -1.34
N TRP A 37 10.92 2.58 -1.08
CA TRP A 37 9.87 3.19 -0.26
C TRP A 37 9.26 4.42 -0.95
N ASP A 38 8.06 4.78 -0.50
CA ASP A 38 7.29 5.93 -0.99
C ASP A 38 7.06 6.96 0.15
N ILE A 39 7.02 6.53 1.41
CA ILE A 39 6.84 7.41 2.58
C ILE A 39 7.78 6.96 3.71
N LYS A 40 8.41 7.89 4.42
CA LYS A 40 9.18 7.64 5.64
C LYS A 40 8.45 8.25 6.83
N VAL A 41 8.38 7.52 7.95
CA VAL A 41 7.79 7.96 9.22
C VAL A 41 8.81 7.69 10.32
N ASP A 42 9.46 8.74 10.81
CA ASP A 42 10.65 8.63 11.66
C ASP A 42 11.66 7.64 11.06
N ASP A 43 11.93 6.50 11.70
CA ASP A 43 12.87 5.49 11.21
C ASP A 43 12.22 4.35 10.40
N ILE A 44 10.91 4.45 10.09
CA ILE A 44 10.16 3.42 9.36
C ILE A 44 10.01 3.82 7.90
N PHE A 45 10.43 2.94 7.00
CA PHE A 45 10.29 3.12 5.55
C PHE A 45 9.07 2.34 5.02
N VAL A 46 8.14 3.05 4.39
CA VAL A 46 6.89 2.49 3.89
C VAL A 46 6.87 2.48 2.37
N GLN A 47 6.70 1.30 1.78
CA GLN A 47 6.39 1.13 0.36
C GLN A 47 4.88 1.06 0.17
N VAL A 48 4.33 1.87 -0.73
CA VAL A 48 2.90 1.92 -1.03
C VAL A 48 2.65 1.39 -2.43
N LYS A 49 1.91 0.28 -2.55
CA LYS A 49 1.43 -0.20 -3.86
C LYS A 49 -0.07 -0.04 -3.94
N THR A 50 -0.55 0.10 -5.17
CA THR A 50 -1.99 0.23 -5.41
C THR A 50 -2.43 -0.49 -6.65
N VAL A 51 -3.68 -0.94 -6.63
CA VAL A 51 -4.40 -1.37 -7.82
C VAL A 51 -5.81 -0.83 -7.78
N SER A 52 -6.41 -0.60 -8.95
CA SER A 52 -7.83 -0.29 -9.06
C SER A 52 -8.61 -1.48 -9.60
N GLU A 53 -9.91 -1.47 -9.39
CA GLU A 53 -10.86 -2.47 -9.90
C GLU A 53 -10.85 -2.57 -11.43
N TYR A 54 -10.39 -1.53 -12.13
CA TYR A 54 -10.15 -1.56 -13.57
C TYR A 54 -9.05 -2.55 -13.99
N SER A 55 -8.19 -2.99 -13.06
CA SER A 55 -7.15 -3.98 -13.33
C SER A 55 -7.73 -5.40 -13.41
N LYS A 56 -7.68 -6.00 -14.60
CA LYS A 56 -8.12 -7.38 -14.83
C LYS A 56 -7.31 -8.40 -14.01
N THR A 57 -6.01 -8.17 -13.84
CA THR A 57 -5.10 -9.14 -13.21
C THR A 57 -4.88 -8.88 -11.72
N ARG A 58 -5.18 -7.67 -11.25
CA ARG A 58 -4.89 -7.20 -9.88
C ARG A 58 -3.43 -7.44 -9.48
N THR A 59 -2.52 -7.36 -10.43
CA THR A 59 -1.10 -7.62 -10.18
C THR A 59 -0.49 -6.47 -9.37
N ILE A 60 0.11 -6.78 -8.24
CA ILE A 60 0.97 -5.88 -7.48
C ILE A 60 2.21 -5.61 -8.32
N SER A 61 2.50 -4.34 -8.58
CA SER A 61 3.76 -3.92 -9.21
C SER A 61 4.96 -4.45 -8.40
N THR A 62 6.11 -4.64 -9.05
CA THR A 62 7.34 -5.17 -8.45
C THR A 62 7.55 -4.71 -6.99
N ILE A 63 7.70 -5.69 -6.10
CA ILE A 63 8.07 -5.47 -4.70
C ILE A 63 9.57 -5.74 -4.62
N HIS A 64 10.35 -4.69 -4.44
CA HIS A 64 11.80 -4.80 -4.27
C HIS A 64 12.12 -5.33 -2.86
N LYS A 65 13.25 -6.01 -2.68
CA LYS A 65 13.67 -6.54 -1.37
C LYS A 65 14.17 -5.44 -0.44
N GLU A 66 14.80 -4.41 -0.99
CA GLU A 66 15.57 -3.42 -0.23
C GLU A 66 14.76 -2.17 0.12
N GLU A 67 15.23 -1.45 1.14
CA GLU A 67 14.82 -0.09 1.54
C GLU A 67 13.33 0.10 1.91
N TRP A 68 12.68 -0.88 2.55
CA TRP A 68 11.39 -0.68 3.21
C TRP A 68 11.23 -1.62 4.40
N ASP A 69 10.34 -1.27 5.32
CA ASP A 69 9.95 -2.01 6.52
C ASP A 69 8.48 -2.44 6.47
N GLU A 70 7.61 -1.58 5.94
CA GLU A 70 6.20 -1.87 5.71
C GLU A 70 5.77 -1.73 4.25
N LEU A 71 4.94 -2.67 3.79
CA LEU A 71 4.31 -2.65 2.48
C LEU A 71 2.81 -2.38 2.66
N HIS A 72 2.38 -1.18 2.30
CA HIS A 72 1.00 -0.74 2.33
C HIS A 72 0.35 -1.01 0.97
N LEU A 73 -0.72 -1.79 0.96
CA LEU A 73 -1.40 -2.27 -0.23
C LEU A 73 -2.81 -1.72 -0.29
N LEU A 74 -3.07 -0.85 -1.27
CA LEU A 74 -4.36 -0.18 -1.45
C LEU A 74 -5.11 -0.75 -2.67
N TYR A 75 -6.37 -1.13 -2.47
CA TYR A 75 -7.29 -1.52 -3.53
C TYR A 75 -8.35 -0.44 -3.70
N LEU A 76 -8.43 0.13 -4.90
CA LEU A 76 -9.38 1.18 -5.25
C LEU A 76 -10.55 0.60 -6.06
N ASN A 77 -11.76 1.06 -5.79
CA ASN A 77 -12.92 0.75 -6.61
C ASN A 77 -12.96 1.55 -7.92
N LYS A 78 -14.01 1.37 -8.73
CA LYS A 78 -14.21 2.12 -9.98
C LYS A 78 -14.29 3.64 -9.78
N SER A 79 -14.70 4.11 -8.62
CA SER A 79 -14.75 5.54 -8.26
C SER A 79 -13.42 6.04 -7.66
N LEU A 80 -12.37 5.22 -7.67
CA LEU A 80 -11.04 5.52 -7.12
C LEU A 80 -11.03 5.76 -5.60
N TYR A 81 -12.01 5.21 -4.89
CA TYR A 81 -12.03 5.18 -3.42
C TYR A 81 -11.45 3.86 -2.91
N PRO A 82 -10.72 3.88 -1.78
CA PRO A 82 -10.27 2.66 -1.11
C PRO A 82 -11.43 1.74 -0.70
N GLU A 83 -11.32 0.47 -1.07
CA GLU A 83 -12.16 -0.62 -0.57
C GLU A 83 -11.36 -1.72 0.12
N GLY A 84 -10.06 -1.81 -0.16
CA GLY A 84 -9.15 -2.71 0.51
C GLY A 84 -7.89 -2.00 0.95
N PHE A 85 -7.44 -2.27 2.17
CA PHE A 85 -6.20 -1.76 2.70
C PHE A 85 -5.52 -2.82 3.55
N TRP A 86 -4.27 -3.17 3.22
CA TRP A 86 -3.50 -4.18 3.95
C TRP A 86 -2.10 -3.67 4.22
N ILE A 87 -1.53 -4.10 5.34
CA ILE A 87 -0.17 -3.75 5.75
C ILE A 87 0.60 -5.04 5.96
N ILE A 88 1.70 -5.19 5.24
CA ILE A 88 2.60 -6.33 5.35
C ILE A 88 3.94 -5.83 5.89
N LYS A 89 4.35 -6.34 7.05
CA LYS A 89 5.71 -6.09 7.57
C LYS A 89 6.71 -6.92 6.77
N LYS A 90 7.88 -6.35 6.47
CA LYS A 90 8.94 -7.03 5.72
C LYS A 90 9.35 -8.35 6.35
N SER A 91 9.47 -8.39 7.68
CA SER A 91 9.77 -9.60 8.44
C SER A 91 8.83 -10.77 8.15
N ASN A 92 7.57 -10.50 7.79
CA ASN A 92 6.59 -11.56 7.47
C ASN A 92 6.79 -12.16 6.08
N ILE A 93 7.50 -11.49 5.17
CA ILE A 93 7.71 -11.94 3.79
C ILE A 93 9.18 -12.09 3.40
N GLU A 94 10.12 -11.85 4.31
CA GLU A 94 11.55 -11.90 4.06
C GLU A 94 11.98 -13.26 3.47
N GLY A 95 11.51 -14.36 4.06
CA GLY A 95 11.75 -15.70 3.55
C GLY A 95 11.15 -15.97 2.16
N MET A 96 10.16 -15.20 1.71
CA MET A 96 9.57 -15.36 0.38
C MET A 96 10.47 -14.84 -0.75
N PHE A 97 11.40 -13.94 -0.43
CA PHE A 97 12.38 -13.46 -1.41
C PHE A 97 13.41 -14.54 -1.73
N GLY A 98 13.88 -15.28 -0.71
CA GLY A 98 15.05 -16.15 -0.85
C GLY A 98 16.23 -15.35 -1.44
N ASP A 99 16.82 -15.88 -2.51
CA ASP A 99 17.94 -15.26 -3.23
C ASP A 99 17.49 -14.20 -4.26
N LYS A 100 16.20 -13.87 -4.34
CA LYS A 100 15.68 -12.91 -5.32
C LYS A 100 15.68 -11.49 -4.76
N GLU A 101 16.12 -10.54 -5.59
CA GLU A 101 16.07 -9.10 -5.29
C GLU A 101 14.66 -8.49 -5.33
N LYS A 102 13.68 -9.23 -5.88
CA LYS A 102 12.31 -8.74 -6.05
C LYS A 102 11.29 -9.87 -6.13
N LEU A 103 10.08 -9.58 -5.67
CA LEU A 103 8.89 -10.38 -5.91
C LEU A 103 8.11 -9.82 -7.09
N LEU A 104 7.73 -10.71 -8.01
CA LEU A 104 6.97 -10.41 -9.22
C LEU A 104 5.67 -11.20 -9.25
N GLY A 105 4.68 -10.67 -9.98
CA GLY A 105 3.44 -11.39 -10.30
C GLY A 105 2.52 -11.66 -9.10
N LYS A 106 2.77 -11.02 -7.95
CA LYS A 106 1.90 -11.11 -6.79
C LYS A 106 0.58 -10.40 -7.08
N ARG A 107 -0.52 -10.85 -6.50
CA ARG A 107 -1.87 -10.32 -6.77
C ARG A 107 -2.55 -9.91 -5.47
N TYR A 108 -3.29 -8.80 -5.53
CA TYR A 108 -4.16 -8.37 -4.43
C TYR A 108 -5.30 -9.38 -4.22
N PRO A 109 -5.73 -9.60 -2.96
CA PRO A 109 -7.03 -10.16 -2.68
C PRO A 109 -8.12 -9.19 -3.12
N GLN A 110 -9.31 -9.71 -3.38
CA GLN A 110 -10.50 -8.91 -3.47
C GLN A 110 -10.92 -8.48 -2.06
N PRO A 111 -11.33 -7.21 -1.86
CA PRO A 111 -11.74 -6.72 -0.54
C PRO A 111 -12.79 -7.59 0.17
N ASN A 112 -13.74 -8.14 -0.60
CA ASN A 112 -14.86 -8.94 -0.10
C ASN A 112 -14.59 -10.46 -0.17
N ASN A 113 -13.41 -10.88 -0.62
CA ASN A 113 -13.05 -12.30 -0.72
C ASN A 113 -11.54 -12.50 -0.47
N PRO A 114 -11.13 -12.72 0.80
CA PRO A 114 -9.73 -12.88 1.18
C PRO A 114 -9.09 -14.15 0.62
N ASN A 115 -9.88 -15.13 0.15
CA ASN A 115 -9.38 -16.35 -0.48
C ASN A 115 -8.89 -16.15 -1.92
N THR A 116 -8.87 -14.90 -2.40
CA THR A 116 -8.34 -14.53 -3.72
C THR A 116 -7.00 -13.84 -3.58
N GLY A 117 -6.23 -13.74 -4.67
CA GLY A 117 -4.92 -13.09 -4.67
C GLY A 117 -3.77 -14.08 -4.57
N SER A 118 -2.59 -13.59 -4.19
CA SER A 118 -1.41 -14.43 -3.96
C SER A 118 -1.28 -14.86 -2.50
N TYR A 119 -0.46 -15.87 -2.23
CA TYR A 119 -0.06 -16.29 -0.88
C TYR A 119 0.91 -15.29 -0.22
N LEU A 120 0.58 -13.99 -0.21
CA LEU A 120 1.23 -13.03 0.68
C LEU A 120 0.45 -13.02 2.01
N PRO A 121 1.13 -12.77 3.16
CA PRO A 121 0.49 -12.67 4.46
C PRO A 121 -0.19 -11.30 4.60
N PHE A 122 -1.28 -11.09 3.86
CA PHE A 122 -2.03 -9.82 3.83
C PHE A 122 -2.58 -9.40 5.20
N GLY A 123 -2.80 -10.36 6.11
CA GLY A 123 -3.46 -10.10 7.40
C GLY A 123 -4.89 -9.59 7.21
N ASP A 124 -5.38 -8.82 8.18
CA ASP A 124 -6.72 -8.25 8.15
C ASP A 124 -6.82 -7.08 7.17
N ASN A 125 -7.98 -6.95 6.53
CA ASN A 125 -8.31 -5.76 5.75
C ASN A 125 -8.59 -4.58 6.70
N LYS A 126 -7.67 -3.62 6.72
CA LYS A 126 -7.68 -2.41 7.56
C LYS A 126 -8.47 -1.25 6.97
N ILE A 127 -9.35 -1.50 6.01
CA ILE A 127 -10.11 -0.44 5.34
C ILE A 127 -10.96 0.40 6.31
N LYS A 128 -11.51 -0.22 7.36
CA LYS A 128 -12.26 0.51 8.41
C LYS A 128 -11.35 1.45 9.21
N ASP A 129 -10.15 0.97 9.56
CA ASP A 129 -9.14 1.78 10.24
C ASP A 129 -8.78 2.98 9.37
N LEU A 130 -8.50 2.76 8.07
CA LEU A 130 -8.19 3.81 7.11
C LEU A 130 -9.29 4.89 7.06
N TRP A 131 -10.54 4.49 6.89
CA TRP A 131 -11.66 5.44 6.81
C TRP A 131 -11.96 6.16 8.13
N GLY A 132 -11.71 5.52 9.28
CA GLY A 132 -11.86 6.17 10.58
C GLY A 132 -10.81 7.26 10.85
N LYS A 133 -9.73 7.28 10.06
CA LYS A 133 -8.60 8.21 10.21
C LYS A 133 -8.57 9.34 9.20
N ILE A 134 -9.31 9.21 8.11
CA ILE A 134 -9.39 10.24 7.08
C ILE A 134 -10.61 11.09 7.38
N PRO A 135 -10.48 12.43 7.46
CA PRO A 135 -11.62 13.30 7.60
C PRO A 135 -12.60 13.02 6.47
N GLN A 136 -13.79 12.53 6.81
CA GLN A 136 -14.85 12.40 5.82
C GLN A 136 -15.13 13.81 5.30
N GLN A 137 -14.94 14.02 3.99
CA GLN A 137 -15.44 15.23 3.37
C GLN A 137 -16.95 15.17 3.54
N SER A 138 -17.49 15.97 4.46
CA SER A 138 -18.92 16.22 4.53
C SER A 138 -19.35 16.71 3.16
N GLU A 139 -20.16 15.93 2.46
CA GLU A 139 -20.83 16.36 1.23
C GLU A 139 -21.54 17.69 1.56
N LYS A 140 -21.14 18.76 0.88
CA LYS A 140 -21.87 20.03 0.88
C LYS A 140 -22.94 19.98 -0.20
#